data_AF-A0A3D1QAP7-F1
#
_entry.id   AF-A0A3D1QAP7-F1
#
_cell.length_a   1.000
_cell.length_b   1.000
_cell.length_c   1.000
_cell.angle_alpha   90.00
_cell.angle_beta   90.00
_cell.angle_gamma   90.00
#
_symmetry.space_group_name_H-M   'P 1'
#
loop_
_entity.id
_entity.type
_entity.pdbx_description
1 polymer ?
#
loop_
_entity_poly.entity_id
_entity_poly.type
_entity_poly.pdbx_seq_one_letter_code
_entity_poly.pdbx_strand_id
1 'polypeptide(L)'
;MIMKSAKAKAIISTLLIVTALYSMSSGAVLYFLDYGMWLGLTRKFIKDSHALSALIMGFGIIAHLVLNWRLYAREIKTALKKNL
;
A
#
# COMPACT_ATOMS: atom_id res chain seq x y z
N MET A 1 15.82 -7.69 -16.89
CA MET A 1 15.46 -7.90 -15.46
C MET A 1 14.99 -6.63 -14.75
N ILE A 2 15.57 -5.45 -15.05
CA ILE A 2 15.23 -4.14 -14.46
C ILE A 2 13.74 -3.75 -14.67
N MET A 3 13.22 -3.90 -15.90
CA MET A 3 11.81 -3.64 -16.20
C MET A 3 10.83 -4.45 -15.35
N LYS A 4 11.14 -5.70 -15.00
CA LYS A 4 10.24 -6.54 -14.18
C LYS A 4 10.15 -6.00 -12.75
N SER A 5 11.27 -5.57 -12.18
CA SER A 5 11.33 -4.99 -10.83
C SER A 5 10.66 -3.61 -10.76
N ALA A 6 10.82 -2.78 -11.80
CA ALA A 6 10.16 -1.47 -11.90
C ALA A 6 8.64 -1.61 -12.06
N LYS A 7 8.17 -2.54 -12.90
CA LYS A 7 6.73 -2.84 -13.04
C LYS A 7 6.12 -3.35 -11.74
N ALA A 8 6.79 -4.28 -11.05
CA ALA A 8 6.34 -4.79 -9.76
C ALA A 8 6.25 -3.68 -8.71
N LYS A 9 7.23 -2.78 -8.65
CA LYS A 9 7.20 -1.59 -7.78
C LYS A 9 5.98 -0.73 -8.08
N ALA A 10 5.74 -0.40 -9.35
CA ALA A 10 4.59 0.42 -9.74
C ALA A 10 3.26 -0.22 -9.33
N ILE A 11 3.08 -1.52 -9.56
CA ILE A 11 1.86 -2.24 -9.15
C ILE A 11 1.65 -2.17 -7.63
N ILE A 12 2.68 -2.46 -6.85
CA ILE A 12 2.60 -2.43 -5.39
C ILE A 12 2.33 -1.01 -4.89
N SER A 13 2.98 0.01 -5.46
CA SER A 13 2.73 1.41 -5.11
C SER A 13 1.29 1.83 -5.43
N THR A 14 0.76 1.47 -6.60
CA THR A 14 -0.64 1.76 -6.95
C THR A 14 -1.60 1.07 -5.99
N LEU A 15 -1.37 -0.20 -5.67
CA LEU A 15 -2.19 -0.95 -4.72
C LEU A 15 -2.17 -0.27 -3.34
N LEU A 16 -0.99 0.14 -2.87
CA LEU A 16 -0.84 0.87 -1.61
C LEU A 16 -1.61 2.18 -1.59
N ILE A 17 -1.54 2.97 -2.66
CA ILE A 17 -2.28 4.24 -2.77
C ILE A 17 -3.79 4.00 -2.70
N VAL A 18 -4.30 3.04 -3.46
CA VAL A 18 -5.73 2.70 -3.46
C VAL A 18 -6.17 2.22 -2.07
N THR A 19 -5.39 1.34 -1.44
CA THR A 19 -5.71 0.86 -0.08
C THR A 19 -5.63 1.97 0.97
N ALA A 20 -4.71 2.91 0.83
CA ALA A 20 -4.58 4.05 1.73
C ALA A 20 -5.79 4.98 1.61
N LEU A 21 -6.20 5.34 0.38
CA LEU A 21 -7.39 6.16 0.15
C LEU A 21 -8.65 5.50 0.71
N TYR A 22 -8.80 4.19 0.49
CA TYR A 22 -9.90 3.44 1.07
C TYR A 22 -9.86 3.41 2.60
N SER A 23 -8.68 3.16 3.19
CA SER A 23 -8.49 3.10 4.65
C SER A 23 -8.77 4.46 5.30
N MET A 24 -8.32 5.56 4.69
CA MET A 24 -8.63 6.92 5.14
C MET A 24 -10.13 7.20 5.08
N SER A 25 -10.79 6.84 3.98
CA SER A 25 -12.22 7.10 3.79
C SER A 25 -13.08 6.29 4.78
N SER A 26 -12.79 4.99 4.92
CA SER A 26 -13.48 4.11 5.87
C SER A 26 -13.18 4.49 7.32
N GLY A 27 -11.95 4.91 7.63
CA GLY A 27 -11.56 5.43 8.94
C GLY A 27 -12.30 6.72 9.28
N ALA A 28 -12.43 7.65 8.34
CA ALA A 28 -13.20 8.87 8.53
C ALA A 28 -14.68 8.57 8.80
N VAL A 29 -15.29 7.65 8.04
CA VAL A 29 -16.67 7.21 8.27
C VAL A 29 -16.83 6.62 9.68
N LEU A 30 -15.91 5.74 10.10
CA LEU A 30 -15.97 5.12 11.43
C LEU A 30 -15.71 6.10 12.58
N TYR A 31 -14.96 7.17 12.32
CA TYR A 31 -14.63 8.21 13.30
C TYR A 31 -15.76 9.22 13.48
N PHE A 32 -16.37 9.69 12.39
CA PHE A 32 -17.43 10.71 12.44
C PHE A 32 -18.83 10.14 12.61
N LEU A 33 -19.07 8.87 12.27
CA LEU A 33 -20.38 8.21 12.38
C LEU A 33 -20.32 7.06 13.39
N ASP A 34 -20.85 7.31 14.59
CA ASP A 34 -20.86 6.34 15.69
C ASP A 34 -21.85 5.19 15.48
N TYR A 35 -22.94 5.42 14.74
CA TYR A 35 -24.01 4.46 14.51
C TYR A 35 -24.71 4.65 13.16
N GLY A 36 -25.40 3.61 12.72
CA GLY A 36 -26.20 3.62 11.49
C GLY A 36 -25.54 2.93 10.30
N MET A 37 -26.07 3.24 9.12
CA MET A 37 -25.62 2.72 7.84
C MET A 37 -25.08 3.87 6.99
N TRP A 38 -23.99 3.63 6.26
CA TRP A 38 -23.41 4.59 5.35
C TRP A 38 -23.47 4.03 3.93
N LEU A 39 -24.16 4.72 3.02
CA LEU A 39 -24.39 4.29 1.63
C LEU A 39 -24.97 2.86 1.54
N GLY A 40 -25.85 2.47 2.48
CA GLY A 40 -26.42 1.13 2.53
C GLY A 40 -25.53 0.05 3.17
N LEU A 41 -24.33 0.41 3.64
CA LEU A 41 -23.42 -0.52 4.31
C LEU A 41 -23.53 -0.40 5.83
N THR A 42 -23.54 -1.53 6.52
CA THR A 42 -23.56 -1.56 7.99
C THR A 42 -22.21 -1.12 8.55
N ARG A 43 -22.22 -0.47 9.73
CA ARG A 43 -20.99 -0.10 10.43
C ARG A 43 -20.06 -1.29 10.68
N LYS A 44 -20.61 -2.48 10.97
CA LYS A 44 -19.83 -3.72 11.12
C LYS A 44 -19.07 -4.04 9.84
N PHE A 45 -19.74 -4.01 8.69
CA PHE A 45 -19.10 -4.26 7.40
C PHE A 45 -17.98 -3.25 7.11
N ILE A 46 -18.22 -1.97 7.35
CA ILE A 46 -17.22 -0.90 7.15
C ILE A 46 -16.02 -1.12 8.07
N LYS A 47 -16.25 -1.49 9.33
CA LYS A 47 -15.19 -1.80 10.30
C LYS A 47 -14.36 -3.01 9.89
N ASP A 48 -15.00 -4.11 9.51
CA ASP A 48 -14.33 -5.33 9.08
C ASP A 48 -13.50 -5.07 7.80
N SER A 49 -14.05 -4.31 6.86
CA SER A 49 -13.36 -3.92 5.62
C SER A 49 -12.22 -2.93 5.86
N HIS A 50 -12.38 -1.97 6.79
CA HIS A 50 -11.30 -1.08 7.22
C HIS A 50 -10.12 -1.88 7.81
N ALA A 51 -10.40 -2.83 8.70
CA ALA A 51 -9.38 -3.70 9.28
C ALA A 51 -8.66 -4.54 8.20
N LEU A 52 -9.41 -5.10 7.24
CA LEU A 52 -8.82 -5.80 6.11
C LEU A 52 -7.91 -4.89 5.27
N SER A 53 -8.34 -3.65 5.02
CA SER A 53 -7.53 -2.67 4.28
C SER A 53 -6.21 -2.34 5.00
N ALA A 54 -6.24 -2.22 6.33
CA ALA A 54 -5.05 -1.98 7.14
C ALA A 54 -4.09 -3.18 7.07
N LEU A 55 -4.61 -4.40 7.07
CA LEU A 55 -3.82 -5.62 6.92
C LEU A 55 -3.15 -5.72 5.54
N ILE A 56 -3.90 -5.46 4.45
CA ILE A 56 -3.36 -5.42 3.09
C ILE A 56 -2.26 -4.35 2.99
N MET A 57 -2.50 -3.17 3.55
CA MET A 57 -1.54 -2.07 3.55
C MET A 57 -0.26 -2.44 4.33
N GLY A 58 -0.38 -3.11 5.48
CA GLY A 58 0.77 -3.60 6.25
C GLY A 58 1.67 -4.53 5.43
N PHE A 59 1.09 -5.55 4.79
CA PHE A 59 1.85 -6.44 3.89
C PHE A 59 2.41 -5.72 2.67
N GLY A 60 1.62 -4.81 2.08
CA GLY A 60 2.03 -4.01 0.93
C GLY A 60 3.25 -3.13 1.24
N ILE A 61 3.30 -2.50 2.42
CA ILE A 61 4.43 -1.67 2.86
C ILE A 61 5.69 -2.51 2.97
N ILE A 62 5.62 -3.68 3.61
CA ILE A 62 6.76 -4.60 3.73
C ILE A 62 7.27 -5.00 2.35
N ALA A 63 6.38 -5.43 1.46
CA ALA A 63 6.75 -5.81 0.09
C ALA A 63 7.36 -4.63 -0.68
N HIS A 64 6.82 -3.42 -0.50
CA HIS A 64 7.32 -2.22 -1.14
C HIS A 64 8.73 -1.86 -0.67
N LEU A 65 9.00 -1.92 0.64
CA LEU A 65 10.32 -1.69 1.22
C LEU A 65 11.36 -2.68 0.69
N VAL A 66 11.02 -3.98 0.65
CA VAL A 66 11.91 -5.02 0.12
C VAL A 66 12.26 -4.76 -1.35
N LEU A 67 11.27 -4.39 -2.17
CA LEU A 67 11.52 -4.04 -3.57
C LEU A 67 12.40 -2.79 -3.70
N ASN A 68 12.13 -1.76 -2.92
CA ASN A 68 12.89 -0.51 -2.96
C ASN A 68 14.35 -0.74 -2.54
N TRP A 69 14.57 -1.52 -1.48
CA TRP A 69 15.91 -1.89 -1.04
C TRP A 69 16.70 -2.65 -2.12
N ARG A 70 16.06 -3.62 -2.78
CA ARG A 70 16.68 -4.39 -3.87
C ARG A 70 17.03 -3.53 -5.08
N LEU A 71 16.21 -2.53 -5.41
CA LEU A 71 16.48 -1.59 -6.50
C LEU A 71 17.64 -0.66 -6.14
N TYR A 72 17.60 -0.05 -4.95
CA TYR A 72 18.65 0.82 -4.44
C TYR A 72 20.02 0.13 -4.40
N ALA A 73 20.09 -1.09 -3.87
CA ALA A 73 21.34 -1.86 -3.82
C ALA A 73 21.91 -2.16 -5.21
N ARG A 74 21.05 -2.29 -6.23
CA ARG A 74 21.50 -2.48 -7.62
C ARG A 74 21.99 -1.17 -8.23
N GLU A 75 21.28 -0.07 -8.00
CA GLU A 75 21.66 1.26 -8.49
C GLU A 75 23.04 1.66 -7.96
N ILE A 76 23.31 1.45 -6.66
CA ILE A 76 24.65 1.66 -6.07
C ILE A 76 25.69 0.78 -6.73
N LYS A 77 25.45 -0.53 -6.88
CA LYS A 77 26.40 -1.45 -7.51
C LYS A 77 26.72 -1.04 -8.94
N THR A 78 25.73 -0.57 -9.70
CA THR A 78 25.92 -0.07 -11.07
C THR A 78 26.71 1.24 -11.08
N ALA A 79 26.40 2.18 -10.17
CA ALA A 79 27.13 3.44 -10.05
C ALA A 79 28.60 3.22 -9.67
N LEU A 80 28.88 2.34 -8.71
CA LEU A 80 30.25 2.01 -8.30
C LEU A 80 31.05 1.38 -9.45
N LYS A 81 30.46 0.44 -10.19
CA LYS A 81 31.12 -0.18 -11.36
C LYS A 81 31.41 0.78 -12.51
N LYS A 82 30.71 1.91 -12.59
CA LYS A 82 30.89 2.90 -13.67
C LYS A 82 31.97 3.94 -13.32
N ASN A 83 32.30 4.10 -12.04
CA ASN A 83 33.28 5.06 -11.54
C ASN A 83 34.62 4.40 -11.14
N LEU A 84 34.73 3.07 -11.28
CA LEU A 84 35.95 2.26 -11.18
C LEU A 84 36.37 1.85 -12.58
#